data_AF-A0A2D6G3W7-F1
#
_entry.id   AF-A0A2D6G3W7-F1
#
_cell.length_a   1.000
_cell.length_b   1.000
_cell.length_c   1.000
_cell.angle_alpha   90.00
_cell.angle_beta   90.00
_cell.angle_gamma   90.00
#
_symmetry.space_group_name_H-M   'P 1'
#
loop_
_entity.id
_entity.type
_entity.pdbx_description
1 polymer ?
#
loop_
_entity_poly.entity_id
_entity_poly.type
_entity_poly.pdbx_seq_one_letter_code
_entity_poly.pdbx_strand_id
1 'polypeptide(L)'
;MSYRAKPHRDIEILKHKDEGHGPRSTIESEDSAVLIDATLKETFPPVSLPKREFMERAADIWHELGLPELKPEAPWHGYDLGEWTDEMEAMAVRATDGDYWETGRIYAQRRRGDIDMNTEIRALRRAEEEDG
;
A
#
# COMPACT_ATOMS: atom_id res chain seq x y z
N MET A 1 -1.28 9.93 -5.19
CA MET A 1 -1.08 11.16 -4.40
C MET A 1 -1.43 10.96 -2.93
N SER A 2 -2.67 10.61 -2.57
CA SER A 2 -3.16 10.62 -1.18
C SER A 2 -2.35 9.81 -0.15
N TYR A 3 -1.67 8.74 -0.56
CA TYR A 3 -0.86 7.90 0.34
C TYR A 3 0.66 8.06 0.16
N ARG A 4 1.11 8.79 -0.87
CA ARG A 4 2.52 8.82 -1.30
C ARG A 4 3.09 10.23 -1.46
N ALA A 5 2.29 11.25 -1.21
CA ALA A 5 2.70 12.64 -1.28
C ALA A 5 2.31 13.35 0.02
N LYS A 6 3.30 13.94 0.68
CA LYS A 6 3.15 14.88 1.79
C LYS A 6 3.21 16.29 1.21
N PRO A 7 2.12 17.08 1.25
CA PRO A 7 2.06 18.37 0.54
C PRO A 7 3.22 19.33 0.83
N HIS A 8 3.72 19.34 2.06
CA HIS A 8 4.83 20.21 2.48
C HIS A 8 6.22 19.74 2.03
N ARG A 9 6.35 18.53 1.47
CA ARG A 9 7.63 17.93 1.01
C ARG A 9 7.64 17.61 -0.47
N ASP A 10 6.50 17.20 -1.00
CA ASP A 10 6.39 16.54 -2.30
C ASP A 10 5.66 17.38 -3.34
N ILE A 11 5.38 18.66 -3.04
CA ILE A 11 4.74 19.60 -3.98
C ILE A 11 5.66 20.78 -4.21
N GLU A 12 5.95 21.05 -5.49
CA GLU A 12 6.69 22.22 -5.93
C GLU A 12 5.86 23.03 -6.91
N ILE A 13 5.78 24.34 -6.68
CA ILE A 13 5.06 25.28 -7.54
C ILE A 13 6.08 26.06 -8.36
N LEU A 14 6.08 25.83 -9.66
CA LEU A 14 6.86 26.60 -10.61
C LEU A 14 6.06 27.82 -11.05
N LYS A 15 6.49 29.00 -10.62
CA LYS A 15 5.87 30.28 -10.97
C LYS A 15 6.39 30.79 -12.32
N HIS A 16 5.78 31.86 -12.82
CA HIS A 16 6.22 32.60 -14.01
C HIS A 16 6.24 31.73 -15.29
N LYS A 17 5.23 30.86 -15.43
CA LYS A 17 5.01 30.10 -16.66
C LYS A 17 4.24 30.97 -17.66
N ASP A 18 4.51 30.74 -18.93
CA ASP A 18 3.71 31.31 -20.01
C ASP A 18 2.29 30.73 -19.93
N GLU A 19 1.27 31.58 -20.06
CA GLU A 19 -0.16 31.20 -20.01
C GLU A 19 -0.57 30.24 -21.15
N GLY A 20 0.28 30.10 -22.17
CA GLY A 20 0.06 29.23 -23.31
C GLY A 20 -1.21 29.60 -24.09
N HIS A 21 -1.98 28.57 -24.44
CA HIS A 21 -3.25 28.70 -25.17
C HIS A 21 -4.48 28.81 -24.26
N GLY A 22 -4.28 28.93 -22.94
CA GLY A 22 -5.36 29.10 -21.98
C GLY A 22 -6.00 30.49 -22.04
N PRO A 23 -7.15 30.67 -21.38
CA PRO A 23 -7.74 32.00 -21.18
C PRO A 23 -6.75 32.92 -20.46
N ARG A 24 -6.40 34.04 -21.10
CA ARG A 24 -5.41 34.98 -20.57
C ARG A 24 -5.99 35.84 -19.47
N SER A 25 -5.22 36.01 -18.42
CA SER A 25 -5.59 36.95 -17.36
C SER A 25 -5.22 38.36 -17.77
N THR A 26 -6.13 39.31 -17.56
CA THR A 26 -5.88 40.74 -17.81
C THR A 26 -5.29 41.45 -16.59
N ILE A 27 -5.18 40.75 -15.45
CA ILE A 27 -4.73 41.28 -14.16
C ILE A 27 -3.36 40.71 -13.78
N GLU A 28 -3.08 39.45 -14.13
CA GLU A 28 -1.83 38.75 -13.82
C GLU A 28 -1.46 37.84 -15.00
N SER A 29 -0.57 38.31 -15.87
CA SER A 29 -0.29 37.71 -17.19
C SER A 29 0.62 36.48 -17.16
N GLU A 30 0.75 35.83 -16.00
CA GLU A 30 1.65 34.70 -15.77
C GLU A 30 0.86 33.54 -15.16
N ASP A 31 1.24 32.31 -15.53
CA ASP A 31 0.65 31.08 -14.99
C ASP A 31 1.67 30.33 -14.11
N SER A 32 1.26 29.18 -13.57
CA SER A 32 2.09 28.29 -12.77
C SER A 32 1.94 26.83 -13.19
N ALA A 33 2.93 26.02 -12.84
CA ALA A 33 2.84 24.57 -12.93
C ALA A 33 3.05 23.96 -11.54
N VAL A 34 2.33 22.88 -11.26
CA VAL A 34 2.50 22.11 -10.01
C VAL A 34 3.18 20.79 -10.33
N LEU A 35 4.32 20.55 -9.70
CA LEU A 35 5.00 19.26 -9.69
C LEU A 35 4.58 18.52 -8.43
N ILE A 36 4.15 17.26 -8.58
CA ILE A 36 3.74 16.42 -7.46
C ILE A 36 4.57 15.14 -7.48
N ASP A 37 5.47 14.99 -6.52
CA ASP A 37 6.18 13.73 -6.33
C ASP A 37 5.25 12.72 -5.64
N ALA A 38 4.66 11.83 -6.43
CA ALA A 38 3.85 10.71 -5.94
C ALA A 38 4.56 9.35 -6.01
N THR A 39 5.89 9.33 -6.12
CA THR A 39 6.71 8.11 -6.10
C THR A 39 6.65 7.41 -4.74
N LEU A 40 7.11 6.15 -4.67
CA LEU A 40 7.30 5.43 -3.41
C LEU A 40 8.62 5.87 -2.76
N LYS A 41 8.56 6.45 -1.56
CA LYS A 41 9.74 6.94 -0.83
C LYS A 41 10.29 5.92 0.17
N GLU A 42 9.42 5.02 0.63
CA GLU A 42 9.67 4.04 1.68
C GLU A 42 8.99 2.72 1.28
N THR A 43 9.20 1.65 2.06
CA THR A 43 8.41 0.42 1.94
C THR A 43 6.94 0.72 2.20
N PHE A 44 6.04 0.03 1.50
CA PHE A 44 4.60 0.17 1.69
C PHE A 44 3.94 -1.19 1.94
N PRO A 45 2.73 -1.19 2.51
CA PRO A 45 1.89 -2.38 2.51
C PRO A 45 1.69 -2.88 1.08
N PRO A 46 1.51 -4.21 0.88
CA PRO A 46 1.27 -4.77 -0.44
C PRO A 46 0.00 -4.15 -1.05
N VAL A 47 -0.08 -4.19 -2.38
CA VAL A 47 -1.30 -3.78 -3.07
C VAL A 47 -2.46 -4.67 -2.62
N SER A 48 -3.63 -4.08 -2.36
CA SER A 48 -4.84 -4.76 -1.86
C SER A 48 -5.51 -5.69 -2.88
N LEU A 49 -4.74 -6.29 -3.78
CA LEU A 49 -5.19 -7.31 -4.72
C LEU A 49 -4.88 -8.70 -4.15
N PRO A 50 -5.70 -9.73 -4.44
CA PRO A 50 -5.40 -11.10 -4.06
C PRO A 50 -4.08 -11.59 -4.67
N LYS A 51 -3.46 -12.58 -4.05
CA LYS A 51 -2.29 -13.24 -4.63
C LYS A 51 -2.63 -13.94 -5.95
N ARG A 52 -1.58 -14.18 -6.73
CA ARG A 52 -1.67 -14.75 -8.08
C ARG A 52 -2.46 -16.07 -8.10
N GLU A 53 -2.18 -16.98 -7.18
CA GLU A 53 -2.85 -18.29 -7.12
C GLU A 53 -4.37 -18.19 -6.96
N PHE A 54 -4.86 -17.17 -6.26
CA PHE A 54 -6.30 -16.94 -6.11
C PHE A 54 -6.91 -16.32 -7.37
N MET A 55 -6.20 -15.39 -8.00
CA MET A 55 -6.65 -14.76 -9.25
C MET A 55 -6.69 -15.78 -10.41
N GLU A 56 -5.67 -16.63 -10.52
CA GLU A 56 -5.61 -17.72 -11.51
C GLU A 56 -6.72 -18.73 -11.29
N ARG A 57 -6.91 -19.21 -10.06
CA ARG A 57 -8.01 -20.13 -9.73
C ARG A 57 -9.40 -19.52 -9.97
N ALA A 58 -9.56 -18.23 -9.70
CA ALA A 58 -10.81 -17.53 -9.98
C ALA A 58 -11.07 -17.43 -11.50
N ALA A 59 -10.03 -17.26 -12.31
CA ALA A 59 -10.14 -17.27 -13.77
C ALA A 59 -10.53 -18.65 -14.29
N ASP A 60 -9.96 -19.73 -13.77
CA ASP A 60 -10.35 -21.10 -14.14
C ASP A 60 -11.84 -21.33 -13.88
N ILE A 61 -12.32 -21.00 -12.67
CA ILE A 61 -13.74 -21.11 -12.30
C ILE A 61 -14.62 -20.25 -13.23
N TRP A 62 -14.18 -19.03 -13.55
CA TRP A 62 -14.90 -18.15 -14.45
C TRP A 62 -15.07 -18.76 -15.85
N HIS A 63 -14.03 -19.43 -16.37
CA HIS A 63 -14.08 -20.15 -17.63
C HIS A 63 -14.97 -21.40 -17.58
N GLU A 64 -14.91 -22.18 -16.49
CA GLU A 64 -15.79 -23.34 -16.27
C GLU A 64 -17.27 -22.96 -16.29
N LEU A 65 -17.61 -21.78 -15.76
CA LEU A 65 -18.96 -21.25 -15.75
C LEU A 65 -19.45 -20.72 -17.12
N GLY A 66 -18.58 -20.71 -18.14
CA GLY A 66 -18.93 -20.23 -19.49
C GLY A 66 -19.20 -18.73 -19.55
N LEU A 67 -18.61 -17.95 -18.63
CA LEU A 67 -18.76 -16.51 -18.58
C LEU A 67 -17.96 -15.81 -19.69
N PRO A 68 -18.25 -14.53 -20.02
CA PRO A 68 -17.53 -13.81 -21.07
C PRO A 68 -16.01 -13.80 -20.88
N GLU A 69 -15.26 -13.76 -21.97
CA GLU A 69 -13.80 -13.80 -21.93
C GLU A 69 -13.21 -12.71 -21.02
N LEU A 70 -12.33 -13.12 -20.10
CA LEU A 70 -11.62 -12.21 -19.22
C LEU A 70 -10.59 -11.39 -20.00
N LYS A 71 -10.49 -10.10 -19.67
CA LYS A 71 -9.45 -9.19 -20.19
C LYS A 71 -8.68 -8.61 -19.01
N PRO A 72 -7.75 -9.37 -18.40
CA PRO A 72 -6.98 -8.90 -17.27
C PRO A 72 -6.15 -7.65 -17.61
N GLU A 73 -6.17 -6.66 -16.73
CA GLU A 73 -5.30 -5.48 -16.80
C GLU A 73 -4.23 -5.55 -15.71
N ALA A 74 -3.06 -4.98 -15.97
CA ALA A 74 -1.97 -4.96 -15.01
C ALA A 74 -2.16 -3.81 -13.98
N PRO A 75 -1.89 -4.05 -12.69
CA PRO A 75 -1.54 -5.34 -12.09
C PRO A 75 -2.77 -6.25 -11.91
N TRP A 76 -2.67 -7.50 -12.37
CA TRP A 76 -3.78 -8.46 -12.28
C TRP A 76 -3.87 -9.11 -10.89
N HIS A 77 -2.75 -9.21 -10.18
CA HIS A 77 -2.67 -9.74 -8.81
C HIS A 77 -1.84 -8.82 -7.92
N GLY A 78 -1.94 -9.04 -6.61
CA GLY A 78 -1.15 -8.34 -5.61
C GLY A 78 0.34 -8.60 -5.77
N TYR A 79 1.12 -7.61 -5.35
CA TYR A 79 2.57 -7.71 -5.21
C TYR A 79 3.00 -6.96 -3.96
N ASP A 80 4.11 -7.42 -3.38
CA ASP A 80 4.67 -6.83 -2.19
C ASP A 80 5.38 -5.51 -2.51
N LEU A 81 5.21 -4.54 -1.61
CA LEU A 81 5.84 -3.23 -1.63
C LEU A 81 6.83 -3.04 -0.48
N GLY A 82 7.15 -4.11 0.25
CA GLY A 82 8.26 -4.22 1.20
C GLY A 82 7.86 -4.24 2.67
N GLU A 83 6.61 -3.97 3.04
CA GLU A 83 6.15 -4.09 4.44
C GLU A 83 5.51 -5.43 4.79
N TRP A 84 5.41 -6.36 3.83
CA TRP A 84 4.83 -7.68 4.07
C TRP A 84 5.87 -8.66 4.63
N THR A 85 5.86 -8.82 5.95
CA THR A 85 6.80 -9.72 6.66
C THR A 85 6.42 -11.20 6.54
N ASP A 86 7.38 -12.11 6.73
CA ASP A 86 7.12 -13.57 6.77
C ASP A 86 6.09 -13.97 7.85
N GLU A 87 6.04 -13.24 8.97
CA GLU A 87 5.01 -13.46 9.99
C GLU A 87 3.61 -13.14 9.44
N MET A 88 3.48 -12.05 8.68
CA MET A 88 2.23 -11.68 8.00
C MET A 88 1.84 -12.68 6.92
N GLU A 89 2.83 -13.19 6.19
CA GLU A 89 2.64 -14.27 5.23
C GLU A 89 2.06 -15.52 5.89
N ALA A 90 2.67 -15.99 6.98
CA ALA A 90 2.18 -17.14 7.74
C ALA A 90 0.76 -16.92 8.30
N MET A 91 0.45 -15.70 8.74
CA MET A 91 -0.90 -15.34 9.19
C MET A 91 -1.91 -15.38 8.05
N ALA A 92 -1.54 -14.93 6.86
CA ALA A 92 -2.42 -14.95 5.68
C ALA A 92 -2.71 -16.38 5.22
N VAL A 93 -1.69 -17.26 5.20
CA VAL A 93 -1.88 -18.70 4.89
C VAL A 93 -2.85 -19.35 5.87
N ARG A 94 -2.68 -19.14 7.18
CA ARG A 94 -3.65 -19.63 8.18
C ARG A 94 -5.06 -19.10 7.92
N ALA A 95 -5.19 -17.84 7.51
CA ALA A 95 -6.51 -17.29 7.22
C ALA A 95 -7.17 -17.96 6.02
N THR A 96 -6.42 -18.27 4.97
CA THR A 96 -6.94 -18.96 3.78
C THR A 96 -7.25 -20.43 4.03
N ASP A 97 -6.53 -21.06 4.96
CA ASP A 97 -6.76 -22.45 5.37
C ASP A 97 -7.91 -22.59 6.41
N GLY A 98 -8.43 -21.48 6.93
CA GLY A 98 -9.50 -21.44 7.93
C GLY A 98 -9.02 -21.43 9.39
N ASP A 99 -7.70 -21.44 9.62
CA ASP A 99 -7.03 -21.49 10.92
C ASP A 99 -6.72 -20.10 11.52
N TYR A 100 -7.44 -19.04 11.13
CA TYR A 100 -7.19 -17.66 11.58
C TYR A 100 -7.27 -17.47 13.11
N TRP A 101 -7.97 -18.36 13.84
CA TRP A 101 -8.03 -18.35 15.30
C TRP A 101 -6.69 -18.60 15.98
N GLU A 102 -5.77 -19.34 15.33
CA GLU A 102 -4.41 -19.55 15.85
C GLU A 102 -3.64 -18.23 15.93
N THR A 103 -3.73 -17.41 14.89
CA THR A 103 -3.16 -16.06 14.87
C THR A 103 -3.71 -15.21 16.03
N GLY A 104 -5.02 -15.29 16.29
CA GLY A 104 -5.64 -14.62 17.44
C GLY A 104 -5.09 -15.10 18.79
N ARG A 105 -4.87 -16.42 18.95
CA ARG A 105 -4.26 -16.99 20.17
C ARG A 105 -2.82 -16.52 20.37
N ILE A 106 -2.02 -16.44 19.31
CA ILE A 106 -0.65 -15.92 19.35
C ILE A 106 -0.65 -14.45 19.77
N TYR A 107 -1.52 -13.61 19.19
CA TYR A 107 -1.61 -12.19 19.57
C TYR A 107 -2.11 -11.98 21.00
N ALA A 108 -3.01 -12.84 21.48
CA ALA A 108 -3.51 -12.76 22.85
C ALA A 108 -2.38 -12.86 23.88
N GLN A 109 -1.35 -13.65 23.61
CA GLN A 109 -0.15 -13.82 24.45
C GLN A 109 0.75 -12.58 24.46
N ARG A 110 0.60 -11.67 23.48
CA ARG A 110 1.42 -10.46 23.33
C ARG A 110 0.79 -9.20 23.94
N ARG A 111 -0.38 -9.32 24.57
CA ARG A 111 -1.06 -8.17 25.18
C ARG A 111 -0.23 -7.63 26.36
N ARG A 112 0.02 -6.33 26.31
CA ARG A 112 0.82 -5.58 27.29
C ARG A 112 0.01 -4.39 27.80
N GLY A 113 0.16 -4.10 29.09
CA GLY A 113 -0.46 -2.93 29.74
C GLY A 113 0.56 -1.90 30.21
N ASP A 114 1.84 -2.14 29.94
CA ASP A 114 3.00 -1.39 30.41
C ASP A 114 3.63 -0.51 29.32
N ILE A 115 2.96 -0.36 28.18
CA ILE A 115 3.41 0.45 27.04
C ILE A 115 2.31 1.42 26.61
N ASP A 116 2.73 2.56 26.06
CA ASP A 116 1.80 3.57 25.56
C ASP A 116 1.03 3.07 24.33
N MET A 117 -0.19 3.60 24.15
CA MET A 117 -1.03 3.28 23.00
C MET A 117 -0.35 3.73 21.70
N ASN A 118 -0.40 2.89 20.66
CA ASN A 118 0.26 3.07 19.36
C ASN A 118 1.81 3.01 19.39
N THR A 119 2.41 2.49 20.45
CA THR A 119 3.84 2.16 20.44
C THR A 119 4.13 1.14 19.34
N GLU A 120 5.12 1.42 18.50
CA GLU A 120 5.51 0.54 17.39
C GLU A 120 6.26 -0.68 17.95
N ILE A 121 5.61 -1.84 17.91
CA ILE A 121 6.09 -3.07 18.56
C ILE A 121 7.33 -3.65 17.85
N ARG A 122 7.49 -3.42 16.54
CA ARG A 122 8.64 -3.98 15.79
C ARG A 122 9.95 -3.31 16.21
N ALA A 123 9.91 -2.01 16.51
CA ALA A 123 11.05 -1.23 16.97
C ALA A 123 11.50 -1.66 18.38
N LEU A 124 10.54 -1.97 19.26
CA LEU A 124 10.85 -2.51 20.59
C LEU A 124 11.56 -3.87 20.51
N ARG A 125 11.06 -4.78 19.66
CA ARG A 125 11.68 -6.10 19.46
C ARG A 125 13.11 -6.00 18.94
N ARG A 126 13.36 -5.10 17.98
CA ARG A 126 14.71 -4.90 17.44
C ARG A 126 15.69 -4.42 18.50
N ALA A 127 15.27 -3.50 19.38
CA ALA A 127 16.10 -3.04 20.48
C ALA A 127 16.41 -4.16 21.49
N GLU A 128 15.42 -5.00 21.82
CA GLU A 128 15.61 -6.16 22.71
C GLU A 128 16.56 -7.23 22.12
N GLU A 129 16.59 -7.39 20.80
CA GLU A 129 17.51 -8.29 20.08
C GLU A 129 18.93 -7.73 19.94
N GLU A 130 19.10 -6.41 19.88
CA GLU A 130 20.41 -5.74 19.78
C GLU A 130 21.12 -5.59 21.14
N ASP A 131 20.35 -5.53 22.25
CA ASP A 131 20.86 -5.40 23.62
C ASP A 131 21.14 -6.75 24.32
N GLY A 132 20.83 -7.89 23.68
CA GLY A 132 20.97 -9.25 24.22
C GLY A 132 22.15 -10.03 23.65
#